data_AF-A0A258S569-F1
#
_entry.id   AF-A0A258S569-F1
#
_cell.length_a   1.000
_cell.length_b   1.000
_cell.length_c   1.000
_cell.angle_alpha   90.00
_cell.angle_beta   90.00
_cell.angle_gamma   90.00
#
_symmetry.space_group_name_H-M   'P 1'
#
loop_
_entity.id
_entity.type
_entity.pdbx_description
1 polymer ?
#
loop_
_entity_poly.entity_id
_entity_poly.type
_entity_poly.pdbx_seq_one_letter_code
_entity_poly.pdbx_strand_id
1 'polypeptide(L)'
;MDTMTMQKLARFKIMTRRLGGFNVDIFRLAQAGDYAREILTRAQEVDNETLVLMALELSDALGLLEQPESDPASTKPSTKVKQEESKVPASSANYNFGARG
;
A
#
# COMPACT_ATOMS: atom_id res chain seq x y z
N MET A 1 15.61 -3.32 1.85
CA MET A 1 14.89 -4.50 1.32
C MET A 1 14.95 -5.61 2.35
N ASP A 2 13.82 -6.22 2.67
CA ASP A 2 13.73 -7.35 3.58
C ASP A 2 14.43 -8.60 3.02
N THR A 3 14.94 -9.44 3.92
CA THR A 3 15.59 -10.72 3.58
C THR A 3 14.63 -11.68 2.86
N MET A 4 13.35 -11.63 3.23
CA MET A 4 12.29 -12.40 2.60
C MET A 4 12.08 -11.99 1.14
N THR A 5 12.10 -10.69 0.83
CA THR A 5 12.01 -10.16 -0.54
C THR A 5 13.22 -10.56 -1.38
N MET A 6 14.44 -10.53 -0.81
CA MET A 6 15.64 -11.00 -1.52
C MET A 6 15.55 -12.48 -1.89
N GLN A 7 15.04 -13.33 -0.98
CA GLN A 7 14.86 -14.75 -1.28
C GLN A 7 13.84 -14.98 -2.40
N LYS A 8 12.74 -14.23 -2.40
CA LYS A 8 11.73 -14.28 -3.47
C LYS A 8 12.33 -13.86 -4.82
N LEU A 9 13.09 -12.76 -4.85
CA LEU A 9 13.78 -12.29 -6.05
C LEU A 9 14.79 -13.32 -6.61
N ALA A 10 15.56 -13.96 -5.72
CA ALA A 10 16.49 -15.01 -6.12
C ALA A 10 15.78 -16.23 -6.71
N ARG A 11 14.70 -16.71 -6.07
CA ARG A 11 13.88 -17.83 -6.57
C ARG A 11 13.23 -17.49 -7.91
N PHE A 12 12.67 -16.29 -8.03
CA PHE A 12 12.07 -15.79 -9.26
C PHE A 12 13.08 -15.74 -10.41
N LYS A 13 14.30 -15.23 -10.18
CA LYS A 13 15.37 -15.24 -11.19
C LYS A 13 15.72 -16.65 -11.68
N ILE A 14 15.79 -17.61 -10.76
CA ILE A 14 16.11 -19.00 -11.12
C ILE A 14 14.96 -19.62 -11.94
N MET A 15 13.71 -19.41 -11.51
CA MET A 15 12.56 -19.96 -12.21
C MET A 15 12.31 -19.31 -13.57
N THR A 16 12.42 -17.98 -13.69
CA THR A 16 12.31 -17.27 -14.98
C THR A 16 13.36 -17.77 -15.98
N ARG A 17 14.60 -17.97 -15.54
CA ARG A 17 15.65 -18.55 -16.38
C ARG A 17 15.34 -19.99 -16.81
N ARG A 18 14.78 -20.80 -15.90
CA ARG A 18 14.50 -22.22 -16.15
C ARG A 18 13.27 -22.44 -17.04
N LEU A 19 12.23 -21.63 -16.86
CA LEU A 19 10.93 -21.81 -17.49
C LEU A 19 10.69 -20.85 -18.66
N GLY A 20 11.04 -19.57 -18.47
CA GLY A 20 10.86 -18.54 -19.50
C GLY A 20 12.06 -18.38 -20.43
N GLY A 21 13.22 -18.96 -20.09
CA GLY A 21 14.43 -18.92 -20.93
C GLY A 21 15.12 -17.55 -21.02
N PHE A 22 14.70 -16.57 -20.21
CA PHE A 22 15.31 -15.24 -20.15
C PHE A 22 15.94 -14.96 -18.79
N ASN A 23 16.94 -14.07 -18.77
CA ASN A 23 17.67 -13.73 -17.56
C ASN A 23 17.14 -12.41 -16.97
N VAL A 24 16.98 -12.40 -15.64
CA VAL A 24 16.47 -11.24 -14.90
C VAL A 24 17.60 -10.61 -14.09
N ASP A 25 17.74 -9.30 -14.23
CA ASP A 25 18.62 -8.49 -13.39
C ASP A 25 17.86 -8.01 -12.14
N ILE A 26 18.18 -8.60 -10.98
CA ILE A 26 17.52 -8.31 -9.71
C ILE A 26 17.79 -6.87 -9.26
N PHE A 27 18.99 -6.34 -9.51
CA PHE A 27 19.33 -4.97 -9.09
C PHE A 27 18.57 -3.96 -9.92
N ARG A 28 18.46 -4.20 -11.23
CA ARG A 28 17.66 -3.36 -12.12
C ARG A 28 16.17 -3.47 -11.83
N LEU A 29 15.69 -4.66 -11.49
CA LEU A 29 14.30 -4.90 -11.10
C LEU A 29 13.94 -4.20 -9.78
N ALA A 30 14.89 -4.03 -8.87
CA ALA A 30 14.71 -3.29 -7.62
C ALA A 30 14.76 -1.76 -7.78
N GLN A 31 15.43 -1.24 -8.81
CA GLN A 31 15.70 0.20 -8.97
C GLN A 31 14.88 0.86 -10.08
N ALA A 32 14.51 0.11 -11.13
CA ALA A 32 13.82 0.64 -12.30
C ALA A 32 12.43 0.01 -12.42
N GLY A 33 11.39 0.79 -12.10
CA GLY A 33 10.00 0.32 -12.13
C GLY A 33 9.52 -0.12 -13.51
N ASP A 34 9.96 0.57 -14.58
CA ASP A 34 9.61 0.21 -15.96
C ASP A 34 10.17 -1.17 -16.34
N TYR A 35 11.43 -1.43 -15.98
CA TYR A 35 12.07 -2.73 -16.21
C TYR A 35 11.39 -3.83 -15.39
N ALA A 36 11.01 -3.53 -14.15
CA ALA A 36 10.31 -4.47 -13.31
C ALA A 36 8.93 -4.83 -13.89
N ARG A 37 8.14 -3.85 -14.36
CA ARG A 37 6.86 -4.10 -15.04
C ARG A 37 7.05 -4.99 -16.27
N GLU A 38 7.98 -4.66 -17.15
CA GLU A 38 8.24 -5.43 -18.37
C GLU A 38 8.57 -6.90 -18.06
N ILE A 39 9.48 -7.13 -17.11
CA ILE A 39 9.91 -8.48 -16.73
C ILE A 39 8.80 -9.26 -16.04
N LEU A 40 8.03 -8.62 -15.15
CA LEU A 40 6.96 -9.27 -14.40
C LEU A 40 5.79 -9.61 -15.33
N THR A 41 5.44 -8.76 -16.30
CA THR A 41 4.45 -9.07 -17.34
C THR A 41 4.91 -10.25 -18.20
N ARG A 42 6.16 -10.25 -18.67
CA ARG A 42 6.71 -11.40 -19.43
C ARG A 42 6.71 -12.70 -18.62
N ALA A 43 6.92 -12.62 -17.31
CA ALA A 43 6.86 -13.80 -16.44
C ALA A 43 5.43 -14.33 -16.26
N GLN A 44 4.42 -13.48 -16.42
CA GLN A 44 3.00 -13.89 -16.38
C GLN A 44 2.55 -14.58 -17.67
N GLU A 45 3.21 -14.31 -18.80
CA GLU A 45 2.93 -14.98 -20.08
C GLU A 45 3.44 -16.43 -20.14
N VAL A 46 4.26 -16.85 -19.17
CA VAL A 46 4.74 -18.22 -19.07
C VAL A 46 3.65 -19.10 -18.48
N ASP A 47 3.36 -20.25 -19.12
CA ASP A 47 2.39 -21.25 -18.68
C ASP A 47 2.84 -22.03 -17.43
N ASN A 48 3.14 -21.31 -16.34
CA ASN A 48 3.51 -21.89 -15.06
C ASN A 48 2.89 -21.09 -13.91
N GLU A 49 1.92 -21.70 -13.24
CA GLU A 49 1.19 -21.10 -12.11
C GLU A 49 2.11 -20.57 -11.00
N THR A 50 3.16 -21.33 -10.65
CA THR A 50 4.09 -20.93 -9.59
C THR A 50 4.89 -19.69 -9.97
N LEU A 51 5.24 -19.54 -11.26
CA LEU A 51 5.96 -18.37 -11.74
C LEU A 51 5.07 -17.12 -11.78
N VAL A 52 3.83 -17.28 -12.21
CA VAL A 52 2.81 -16.21 -12.24
C VAL A 52 2.55 -15.71 -10.83
N LEU A 53 2.35 -16.60 -9.85
CA LEU A 53 2.13 -16.23 -8.45
C LEU A 53 3.33 -15.47 -7.87
N MET A 54 4.56 -15.94 -8.12
CA MET A 54 5.76 -15.20 -7.68
C MET A 54 5.88 -13.82 -8.34
N ALA A 55 5.50 -13.69 -9.61
CA ALA A 55 5.49 -12.40 -10.29
C ALA A 55 4.52 -11.44 -9.61
N LEU A 56 3.32 -11.90 -9.25
CA LEU A 56 2.32 -11.08 -8.54
C LEU A 56 2.80 -10.70 -7.14
N GLU A 57 3.36 -11.62 -6.37
CA GLU A 57 3.91 -11.32 -5.04
C GLU A 57 5.07 -10.32 -5.09
N LEU A 58 5.90 -10.37 -6.14
CA LEU A 58 6.98 -9.42 -6.34
C LEU A 58 6.47 -8.06 -6.81
N SER A 59 5.46 -8.02 -7.67
CA SER A 59 4.79 -6.77 -8.04
C SER A 59 4.24 -6.05 -6.81
N ASP A 60 3.67 -6.79 -5.87
CA ASP A 60 3.12 -6.24 -4.62
C ASP A 60 4.25 -5.76 -3.70
N ALA A 61 5.27 -6.59 -3.49
CA ALA A 61 6.42 -6.26 -2.66
C ALA A 61 7.26 -5.07 -3.18
N LEU A 62 7.22 -4.81 -4.49
CA LEU A 62 7.90 -3.69 -5.13
C LEU A 62 7.00 -2.43 -5.24
N GLY A 63 5.73 -2.53 -4.82
CA GLY A 63 4.76 -1.43 -4.92
C GLY A 63 4.43 -1.04 -6.36
N LEU A 64 4.54 -1.99 -7.30
CA LEU A 64 4.29 -1.78 -8.73
C LEU A 64 2.83 -1.98 -9.12
N LEU A 65 2.05 -2.68 -8.28
CA LEU A 65 0.60 -2.61 -8.34
C LEU A 65 0.21 -1.21 -7.90
N GLU A 66 -0.28 -0.40 -8.84
CA GLU A 66 -1.07 0.77 -8.51
C GLU A 66 -2.19 0.28 -7.59
N GLN A 67 -2.09 0.60 -6.29
CA GLN A 67 -3.29 0.63 -5.47
C GLN A 67 -4.23 1.57 -6.21
N PRO A 68 -5.48 1.15 -6.52
CA PRO A 68 -6.45 2.12 -6.98
C PRO A 68 -6.43 3.24 -5.95
N GLU A 69 -6.00 4.43 -6.38
CA GLU A 69 -6.04 5.64 -5.55
C GLU A 69 -7.46 5.70 -5.00
N SER A 70 -7.62 5.36 -3.72
CA SER A 70 -8.79 5.81 -3.00
C SER A 70 -8.61 7.31 -2.92
N ASP A 71 -9.50 8.03 -3.60
CA ASP A 71 -9.55 9.48 -3.78
C ASP A 71 -8.77 10.31 -2.74
N PRO A 72 -7.97 11.30 -3.17
CA PRO A 72 -7.38 12.27 -2.27
C PRO A 72 -8.45 13.29 -1.82
N ALA A 73 -9.32 12.91 -0.89
CA ALA A 73 -10.13 13.83 -0.13
C ALA A 73 -9.56 13.98 1.29
N SER A 74 -8.55 14.83 1.41
CA SER A 74 -8.49 15.91 2.41
C SER A 74 -7.07 16.16 2.91
N THR A 75 -6.46 17.18 2.34
CA THR A 75 -5.30 17.92 2.86
C THR A 75 -5.56 18.45 4.28
N LYS A 76 -4.71 18.02 5.24
CA LYS A 76 -4.01 18.74 6.36
C LYS A 76 -4.56 20.11 6.87
N PRO A 77 -4.26 20.60 8.11
CA PRO A 77 -3.19 20.17 9.05
C PRO A 77 -3.53 20.17 10.57
N SER A 78 -2.62 19.58 11.37
CA SER A 78 -2.21 19.97 12.73
C SER A 78 -3.28 20.14 13.83
N THR A 79 -3.24 19.30 14.87
CA THR A 79 -2.74 19.64 16.23
C THR A 79 -3.14 18.54 17.22
N LYS A 80 -2.15 18.12 18.01
CA LYS A 80 -2.27 17.16 19.11
C LYS A 80 -3.42 17.52 20.07
N VAL A 81 -4.17 16.48 20.39
CA VAL A 81 -5.04 16.27 21.54
C VAL A 81 -4.58 17.05 22.78
N LYS A 82 -5.41 18.00 23.23
CA LYS A 82 -5.46 18.45 24.62
C LYS A 82 -6.86 18.10 25.13
N GLN A 83 -6.99 16.90 25.70
CA GLN A 83 -8.13 16.53 26.54
C GLN A 83 -7.97 17.31 27.84
N GLU A 84 -8.55 18.51 27.88
CA GLU A 84 -8.72 19.29 29.09
C GLU A 84 -10.04 18.87 29.73
N GLU A 85 -9.88 18.20 30.87
CA GLU A 85 -10.80 18.12 31.98
C GLU A 85 -11.63 19.40 32.13
N SER A 86 -12.97 19.28 32.07
CA SER A 86 -13.88 20.30 32.59
C SER A 86 -15.23 19.67 32.90
N LYS A 87 -15.30 19.21 34.16
CA LYS A 87 -16.45 19.33 35.07
C LYS A 87 -17.74 19.84 34.43
N VAL A 88 -18.78 19.02 34.55
CA VAL A 88 -20.15 19.50 34.73
C VAL A 88 -20.22 20.17 36.10
N PRO A 89 -20.57 21.47 36.18
CA PRO A 89 -21.45 21.92 37.25
C PRO A 89 -22.69 22.56 36.62
N ALA A 90 -23.87 22.17 37.11
CA ALA A 90 -24.74 23.01 37.95
C ALA A 90 -25.30 24.22 37.16
N SER A 91 -26.58 24.51 37.13
CA SER A 91 -27.56 24.45 38.18
C SER A 91 -28.89 24.93 37.58
N SER A 92 -29.97 24.58 38.26
CA SER A 92 -31.31 25.16 38.15
C SER A 92 -31.37 26.64 37.73
N ALA A 93 -32.23 26.96 36.77
CA ALA A 93 -32.91 28.24 36.74
C ALA A 93 -34.28 28.09 36.06
N ASN A 94 -35.31 27.99 36.89
CA ASN A 94 -36.67 28.39 36.52
C ASN A 94 -36.62 29.83 36.02
N TYR A 95 -36.97 30.07 34.76
CA TYR A 95 -37.32 31.41 34.29
C TYR A 95 -38.66 31.40 33.58
N ASN A 96 -39.62 31.91 34.33
CA ASN A 96 -40.90 32.45 33.90
C ASN A 96 -40.64 33.55 32.85
N PHE A 97 -41.26 33.47 31.67
CA PHE A 97 -41.48 34.65 30.83
C PHE A 97 -42.97 34.72 30.50
N GLY A 98 -43.66 35.55 31.28
CA GLY A 98 -45.01 35.96 31.00
C GLY A 98 -45.06 37.03 29.91
N ALA A 99 -46.24 37.09 29.28
CA ALA A 99 -46.83 38.19 28.53
C ALA A 99 -46.06 38.71 27.31
N ARG A 100 -46.57 38.37 26.12
CA ARG A 100 -46.84 39.31 25.01
C ARG A 100 -47.49 38.61 23.81
N GLY A 101 -48.70 39.04 23.45
CA GLY A 101 -49.35 38.78 22.16
C GLY A 101 -50.65 38.03 22.28
#